data_AF-A0A7Z8QFY4-F1
#
_entry.id   AF-A0A7Z8QFY4-F1
#
_cell.length_a   1.000
_cell.length_b   1.000
_cell.length_c   1.000
_cell.angle_alpha   90.00
_cell.angle_beta   90.00
_cell.angle_gamma   90.00
#
_symmetry.space_group_name_H-M   'P 1'
#
loop_
_entity.id
_entity.type
_entity.pdbx_description
1 polymer ?
#
loop_
_entity_poly.entity_id
_entity_poly.type
_entity_poly.pdbx_seq_one_letter_code
_entity_poly.pdbx_strand_id
1 'polypeptide(L)'
;MEVAQRNEKAKQFILDKLELVSTFTESDFKVLDDYFNLKRSLNSLINVSAKGFRGVVATAITGKFLNPGYDPLNDFYSCNPRSIFEQGIFYAFENRIPCGKSDPLNVAKNINVLNDEWAKGKRPQSAAQAAVDYLRYIESATGEGQEDIINFFFF
;
A
#
# COMPACT_ATOMS: atom_id res chain seq x y z
N MET A 1 12.84 2.11 -18.33
CA MET A 1 11.72 3.08 -18.32
C MET A 1 12.22 4.36 -17.68
N GLU A 2 11.98 5.50 -18.31
CA GLU A 2 12.36 6.81 -17.76
C GLU A 2 11.63 7.09 -16.45
N VAL A 3 12.27 7.82 -15.53
CA VAL A 3 11.71 8.08 -14.19
C VAL A 3 10.35 8.79 -14.26
N ALA A 4 10.21 9.78 -15.14
CA ALA A 4 8.97 10.51 -15.32
C ALA A 4 7.84 9.60 -15.82
N GLN A 5 8.12 8.73 -16.81
CA GLN A 5 7.15 7.77 -17.33
C GLN A 5 6.73 6.75 -16.27
N ARG A 6 7.69 6.25 -15.47
CA ARG A 6 7.41 5.35 -14.35
C ARG A 6 6.46 5.99 -13.34
N ASN A 7 6.72 7.25 -12.97
CA ASN A 7 5.97 7.94 -11.93
C ASN A 7 4.56 8.34 -12.42
N GLU A 8 4.39 8.68 -13.70
CA GLU A 8 3.05 8.87 -14.28
C GLU A 8 2.29 7.54 -14.35
N LYS A 9 2.95 6.44 -14.71
CA LYS A 9 2.33 5.10 -14.70
C LYS A 9 1.88 4.69 -13.30
N ALA A 10 2.68 5.01 -12.27
CA ALA A 10 2.31 4.81 -10.86
C ALA A 10 1.07 5.61 -10.47
N LYS A 11 1.01 6.89 -10.85
CA LYS A 11 -0.14 7.76 -10.61
C LYS A 11 -1.40 7.20 -11.27
N GLN A 12 -1.31 6.86 -12.56
CA GLN A 12 -2.46 6.35 -13.31
C GLN A 12 -2.98 5.05 -12.71
N PHE A 13 -2.10 4.13 -12.32
CA PHE A 13 -2.49 2.89 -11.65
C PHE A 13 -3.32 3.14 -10.39
N ILE A 14 -2.90 4.07 -9.53
CA ILE A 14 -3.66 4.41 -8.33
C ILE A 14 -5.01 5.03 -8.69
N LEU A 15 -5.06 5.93 -9.68
CA LEU A 15 -6.32 6.53 -10.12
C LEU A 15 -7.30 5.47 -10.65
N ASP A 16 -6.80 4.54 -11.46
CA ASP A 16 -7.59 3.44 -12.02
C ASP A 16 -8.13 2.53 -10.91
N LYS A 17 -7.30 2.23 -9.89
CA LYS A 17 -7.74 1.46 -8.72
C LYS A 17 -8.83 2.17 -7.94
N LEU A 18 -8.65 3.47 -7.65
CA LEU A 18 -9.65 4.26 -6.92
C LEU A 18 -10.96 4.38 -7.71
N GLU A 19 -10.90 4.51 -9.03
CA GLU A 19 -12.09 4.55 -9.87
C GLU A 19 -12.81 3.19 -9.88
N LEU A 20 -12.07 2.10 -10.07
CA LEU A 20 -12.62 0.74 -10.07
C LEU A 20 -13.36 0.44 -8.77
N VAL A 21 -12.70 0.60 -7.63
CA VAL A 21 -13.26 0.23 -6.33
C VAL A 21 -14.40 1.16 -5.89
N SER A 22 -14.51 2.36 -6.47
CA SER A 22 -15.67 3.24 -6.25
C SER A 22 -16.99 2.63 -6.75
N THR A 23 -16.91 1.64 -7.64
CA THR A 23 -18.07 0.90 -8.16
C THR A 23 -18.45 -0.31 -7.30
N PHE A 24 -17.61 -0.66 -6.32
CA PHE A 24 -17.80 -1.86 -5.49
C PHE A 24 -18.61 -1.54 -4.23
N THR A 25 -19.00 -2.58 -3.53
CA THR A 25 -19.64 -2.56 -2.22
C THR A 25 -18.88 -3.46 -1.25
N GLU A 26 -19.18 -3.34 0.05
CA GLU A 26 -18.56 -4.23 1.04
C GLU A 26 -18.82 -5.72 0.76
N SER A 27 -19.94 -6.06 0.10
CA SER A 27 -20.30 -7.44 -0.22
C SER A 27 -19.35 -8.08 -1.23
N ASP A 28 -18.77 -7.29 -2.13
CA ASP A 28 -17.83 -7.77 -3.15
C ASP A 28 -16.55 -8.34 -2.53
N PHE A 29 -16.22 -7.94 -1.30
CA PHE A 29 -15.03 -8.42 -0.58
C PHE A 29 -15.29 -9.52 0.43
N LYS A 30 -16.56 -9.83 0.74
CA LYS A 30 -16.90 -10.86 1.75
C LYS A 30 -16.52 -12.28 1.31
N VAL A 31 -16.22 -12.47 0.03
CA VAL A 31 -15.72 -13.73 -0.54
C VAL A 31 -14.26 -14.01 -0.22
N LEU A 32 -13.52 -13.02 0.31
CA LEU A 32 -12.13 -13.21 0.74
C LEU A 32 -12.07 -14.16 1.94
N ASP A 33 -11.26 -15.23 1.84
CA ASP A 33 -11.12 -16.27 2.86
C ASP A 33 -10.83 -15.71 4.28
N ASP A 34 -10.08 -14.61 4.36
CA ASP A 34 -9.68 -13.94 5.60
C ASP A 34 -10.30 -12.53 5.76
N TYR A 35 -11.48 -12.31 5.18
CA TYR A 35 -12.15 -11.00 5.12
C TYR A 35 -12.13 -10.21 6.44
N PHE A 36 -12.48 -10.84 7.57
CA PHE A 36 -12.52 -10.15 8.87
C PHE A 36 -11.14 -9.71 9.36
N ASN A 37 -10.10 -10.53 9.13
CA ASN A 37 -8.73 -10.22 9.50
C ASN A 37 -8.16 -9.11 8.61
N LEU A 38 -8.45 -9.17 7.30
CA LEU A 38 -8.11 -8.13 6.34
C LEU A 38 -8.78 -6.80 6.70
N LYS A 39 -10.09 -6.82 7.00
CA LYS A 39 -10.84 -5.62 7.39
C LYS A 39 -10.28 -5.00 8.67
N ARG A 40 -9.94 -5.82 9.66
CA ARG A 40 -9.32 -5.36 10.92
C ARG A 40 -7.95 -4.71 10.67
N SER A 41 -7.13 -5.32 9.81
CA SER A 41 -5.82 -4.80 9.43
C SER A 41 -5.95 -3.47 8.68
N LEU A 42 -6.86 -3.40 7.70
CA LEU A 42 -7.16 -2.18 6.95
C LEU A 42 -7.65 -1.06 7.88
N ASN A 43 -8.60 -1.35 8.78
CA ASN A 43 -9.09 -0.40 9.77
C ASN A 43 -7.95 0.16 10.66
N SER A 44 -6.96 -0.68 10.99
CA SER A 44 -5.79 -0.27 11.78
C SER A 44 -4.81 0.60 10.98
N LEU A 45 -4.87 0.58 9.65
CA LEU A 45 -4.10 1.44 8.75
C LEU A 45 -4.79 2.79 8.47
N ILE A 46 -6.11 2.79 8.29
CA ILE A 46 -6.86 3.97 7.84
C ILE A 46 -7.33 4.86 9.00
N ASN A 47 -7.66 4.28 10.16
CA ASN A 47 -8.24 5.03 11.29
C ASN A 47 -7.19 5.67 12.20
N VAL A 48 -5.90 5.52 11.88
CA VAL A 48 -4.80 6.15 12.62
C VAL A 48 -4.40 7.48 12.00
N SER A 49 -4.06 8.46 12.83
CA SER A 49 -3.55 9.76 12.37
C SER A 49 -2.19 9.65 11.67
N ALA A 50 -1.43 8.57 11.93
CA ALA A 50 -0.15 8.27 11.32
C ALA A 50 -0.31 7.73 9.89
N LYS A 51 -0.62 8.63 8.97
CA LYS A 51 -0.89 8.37 7.53
C LYS A 51 0.25 7.71 6.77
N GLY A 52 1.47 7.71 7.32
CA GLY A 52 2.64 7.08 6.71
C GLY A 52 2.49 5.60 6.43
N PHE A 53 1.80 4.84 7.29
CA PHE A 53 1.69 3.39 7.15
C PHE A 53 0.86 2.97 5.95
N ARG A 54 -0.29 3.62 5.68
CA ARG A 54 -1.01 3.38 4.43
C ARG A 54 -0.20 3.82 3.20
N GLY A 55 0.64 4.85 3.33
CA GLY A 55 1.55 5.26 2.28
C GLY A 55 2.57 4.17 1.95
N VAL A 56 3.07 3.44 2.97
CA VAL A 56 3.97 2.29 2.78
C VAL A 56 3.28 1.19 1.98
N VAL A 57 2.05 0.81 2.36
CA VAL A 57 1.29 -0.24 1.66
C VAL A 57 0.98 0.18 0.21
N ALA A 58 0.50 1.40 -0.01
CA ALA A 58 0.26 1.93 -1.35
C ALA A 58 1.54 1.92 -2.21
N THR A 59 2.67 2.33 -1.64
CA THR A 59 3.97 2.34 -2.32
C THR A 59 4.41 0.93 -2.69
N ALA A 60 4.22 -0.04 -1.80
CA ALA A 60 4.55 -1.43 -2.05
C ALA A 60 3.70 -2.04 -3.17
N ILE A 61 2.38 -1.82 -3.15
CA ILE A 61 1.46 -2.26 -4.20
C ILE A 61 1.84 -1.64 -5.55
N THR A 62 2.12 -0.34 -5.59
CA THR A 62 2.57 0.33 -6.82
C THR A 62 3.91 -0.22 -7.30
N GLY A 63 4.85 -0.51 -6.39
CA GLY A 63 6.11 -1.15 -6.72
C GLY A 63 5.92 -2.50 -7.42
N LYS A 64 4.99 -3.33 -6.92
CA LYS A 64 4.60 -4.61 -7.51
C LYS A 64 4.03 -4.44 -8.92
N PHE A 65 3.13 -3.48 -9.09
CA PHE A 65 2.55 -3.18 -10.40
C PHE A 65 3.61 -2.74 -11.43
N LEU A 66 4.59 -1.94 -11.00
CA LEU A 66 5.66 -1.47 -11.88
C LEU A 66 6.70 -2.54 -12.17
N ASN A 67 6.94 -3.45 -11.23
CA ASN A 67 7.86 -4.57 -11.35
C ASN A 67 7.30 -5.79 -10.59
N PRO A 68 6.72 -6.79 -11.28
CA PRO A 68 6.15 -7.97 -10.64
C PRO A 68 7.12 -8.77 -9.76
N GLY A 69 8.42 -8.70 -10.05
CA GLY A 69 9.48 -9.37 -9.26
C GLY A 69 9.94 -8.59 -8.03
N TYR A 70 9.39 -7.40 -7.77
CA TYR A 70 9.67 -6.62 -6.56
C TYR A 70 9.15 -7.35 -5.32
N ASP A 71 9.93 -7.34 -4.24
CA ASP A 71 9.56 -7.91 -2.94
C ASP A 71 9.53 -6.80 -1.88
N PRO A 72 8.35 -6.28 -1.51
CA PRO A 72 8.25 -5.19 -0.55
C PRO A 72 8.57 -5.60 0.89
N LEU A 73 8.48 -6.88 1.24
CA LEU A 73 8.73 -7.33 2.62
C LEU A 73 10.23 -7.47 2.90
N ASN A 74 11.02 -7.80 1.87
CA ASN A 74 12.47 -8.02 2.02
C ASN A 74 13.35 -6.93 1.38
N ASP A 75 12.84 -6.17 0.41
CA ASP A 75 13.60 -5.09 -0.23
C ASP A 75 12.70 -3.90 -0.65
N PHE A 76 12.00 -3.30 0.33
CA PHE A 76 11.09 -2.18 0.14
C PHE A 76 11.70 -1.00 -0.63
N TYR A 77 12.99 -0.72 -0.42
CA TYR A 77 13.62 0.47 -0.99
C TYR A 77 14.00 0.31 -2.47
N SER A 78 14.07 -0.92 -3.00
CA SER A 78 14.41 -1.20 -4.40
C SER A 78 13.46 -0.57 -5.42
N CYS A 79 12.20 -0.32 -5.05
CA CYS A 79 11.27 0.38 -5.93
C CYS A 79 11.56 1.90 -6.06
N ASN A 80 12.49 2.46 -5.28
CA ASN A 80 12.70 3.90 -5.11
C ASN A 80 11.46 4.62 -4.54
N PRO A 81 11.03 4.27 -3.32
CA PRO A 81 9.73 4.66 -2.77
C PRO A 81 9.51 6.18 -2.73
N ARG A 82 10.56 6.98 -2.48
CA ARG A 82 10.47 8.45 -2.53
C ARG A 82 9.99 8.94 -3.88
N SER A 83 10.62 8.47 -4.95
CA SER A 83 10.36 8.98 -6.29
C SER A 83 8.95 8.62 -6.75
N ILE A 84 8.53 7.36 -6.53
CA ILE A 84 7.19 6.90 -6.91
C ILE A 84 6.12 7.60 -6.08
N PHE A 85 6.33 7.73 -4.76
CA PHE A 85 5.30 8.30 -3.90
C PHE A 85 5.17 9.82 -4.11
N GLU A 86 6.26 10.58 -4.00
CA GLU A 86 6.20 12.05 -4.04
C GLU A 86 5.84 12.62 -5.41
N GLN A 87 6.05 11.85 -6.49
CA GLN A 87 5.82 12.30 -7.87
C GLN A 87 4.69 11.56 -8.58
N GLY A 88 4.11 10.52 -7.96
CA GLY A 88 3.02 9.74 -8.54
C GLY A 88 1.87 9.57 -7.56
N ILE A 89 2.06 8.71 -6.56
CA ILE A 89 1.00 8.31 -5.62
C ILE A 89 0.40 9.50 -4.88
N PHE A 90 1.23 10.43 -4.40
CA PHE A 90 0.78 11.64 -3.70
C PHE A 90 -0.24 12.43 -4.53
N TYR A 91 0.02 12.63 -5.83
CA TYR A 91 -0.88 13.34 -6.72
C TYR A 91 -2.15 12.56 -7.05
N ALA A 92 -2.10 11.22 -7.05
CA ALA A 92 -3.29 10.41 -7.20
C ALA A 92 -4.20 10.43 -5.95
N PHE A 93 -3.59 10.58 -4.77
CA PHE A 93 -4.29 10.69 -3.49
C PHE A 93 -4.80 12.10 -3.18
N GLU A 94 -4.24 13.13 -3.80
CA GLU A 94 -4.61 14.52 -3.57
C GLU A 94 -6.13 14.73 -3.70
N ASN A 95 -6.73 15.38 -2.69
CA ASN A 95 -8.18 15.62 -2.56
C ASN A 95 -9.08 14.36 -2.48
N ARG A 96 -8.52 13.14 -2.46
CA ARG A 96 -9.28 11.88 -2.34
C ARG A 96 -8.95 11.14 -1.04
N ILE A 97 -7.67 11.00 -0.72
CA ILE A 97 -7.16 10.28 0.44
C ILE A 97 -6.26 11.23 1.24
N PRO A 98 -6.50 11.49 2.55
CA PRO A 98 -5.82 12.53 3.31
C PRO A 98 -4.29 12.42 3.50
N CYS A 99 -3.42 12.40 2.51
CA CYS A 99 -1.97 12.13 2.65
C CYS A 99 -1.09 13.40 2.68
N GLY A 100 0.11 13.27 3.27
CA GLY A 100 1.20 14.22 3.16
C GLY A 100 2.26 13.74 2.16
N LYS A 101 2.98 14.68 1.53
CA LYS A 101 3.87 14.40 0.39
C LYS A 101 4.93 13.33 0.68
N SER A 102 5.51 13.32 1.88
CA SER A 102 6.59 12.37 2.25
C SER A 102 6.16 11.35 3.30
N ASP A 103 4.85 11.15 3.48
CA ASP A 103 4.26 10.29 4.53
C ASP A 103 4.91 8.91 4.69
N PRO A 104 5.08 8.08 3.63
CA PRO A 104 5.71 6.77 3.80
C PRO A 104 7.17 6.88 4.23
N LEU A 105 7.88 7.92 3.81
CA LEU A 105 9.28 8.10 4.17
C LEU A 105 9.44 8.52 5.63
N ASN A 106 8.45 9.18 6.22
CA ASN A 106 8.47 9.50 7.65
C ASN A 106 8.53 8.24 8.53
N VAL A 107 8.04 7.10 8.02
CA VAL A 107 8.01 5.83 8.76
C VAL A 107 8.95 4.75 8.20
N ALA A 108 9.30 4.82 6.92
CA ALA A 108 10.08 3.79 6.21
C ALA A 108 11.31 4.33 5.45
N LYS A 109 11.84 5.51 5.81
CA LYS A 109 13.10 6.02 5.24
C LYS A 109 14.25 5.03 5.47
N ASN A 110 14.93 4.67 4.38
CA ASN A 110 16.08 3.76 4.35
C ASN A 110 15.78 2.38 4.97
N ILE A 111 14.53 1.93 4.90
CA ILE A 111 14.13 0.59 5.35
C ILE A 111 14.08 -0.35 4.15
N ASN A 112 14.77 -1.48 4.25
CA ASN A 112 14.73 -2.55 3.24
C ASN A 112 13.75 -3.66 3.65
N VAL A 113 13.78 -4.08 4.92
CA VAL A 113 12.94 -5.17 5.40
C VAL A 113 11.76 -4.62 6.20
N LEU A 114 10.55 -4.97 5.78
CA LEU A 114 9.30 -4.69 6.50
C LEU A 114 8.84 -5.95 7.23
N ASN A 115 9.27 -6.10 8.47
CA ASN A 115 8.96 -7.25 9.32
C ASN A 115 8.46 -6.81 10.72
N ASP A 116 8.26 -7.79 11.62
CA ASP A 116 7.78 -7.53 12.96
C ASP A 116 8.77 -6.68 13.80
N GLU A 117 10.07 -6.74 13.51
CA GLU A 117 11.08 -5.90 14.16
C GLU A 117 10.95 -4.44 13.73
N TRP A 118 10.78 -4.20 12.42
CA TRP A 118 10.45 -2.88 11.90
C TRP A 118 9.19 -2.36 12.58
N ALA A 119 8.11 -3.15 12.63
CA ALA A 119 6.85 -2.74 13.23
C ALA A 119 6.97 -2.39 14.72
N LYS A 120 7.68 -3.21 15.51
CA LYS A 120 7.97 -2.97 16.95
C LYS A 120 8.67 -1.62 17.19
N GLY A 121 9.52 -1.21 16.25
CA GLY A 121 10.24 0.06 16.29
C GLY A 121 9.42 1.30 15.92
N LYS A 122 8.12 1.17 15.62
CA LYS A 122 7.27 2.29 15.17
C LYS A 122 6.18 2.66 16.15
N ARG A 123 5.61 3.85 15.91
CA ARG A 123 4.50 4.42 16.69
C ARG A 123 3.43 5.00 15.75
N PRO A 124 2.15 4.62 15.92
CA PRO A 124 1.69 3.47 16.70
C PRO A 124 2.19 2.14 16.10
N GLN A 125 2.62 1.22 16.96
CA GLN A 125 3.10 -0.11 16.53
C GLN A 125 2.00 -0.90 15.83
N SER A 126 0.75 -0.78 16.27
CA SER A 126 -0.39 -1.49 15.68
C SER A 126 -0.60 -1.17 14.19
N ALA A 127 -0.42 0.09 13.78
CA ALA A 127 -0.52 0.47 12.37
C ALA A 127 0.66 -0.02 11.54
N ALA A 128 1.86 -0.03 12.13
CA ALA A 128 3.03 -0.60 11.46
C ALA A 128 2.88 -2.11 11.28
N GLN A 129 2.42 -2.82 12.31
CA GLN A 129 2.14 -4.25 12.22
C GLN A 129 1.06 -4.53 11.19
N ALA A 130 -0.02 -3.74 11.18
CA ALA A 130 -1.06 -3.86 10.18
C ALA A 130 -0.53 -3.67 8.75
N ALA A 131 0.46 -2.78 8.53
CA ALA A 131 1.10 -2.64 7.22
C ALA A 131 1.87 -3.91 6.81
N VAL A 132 2.63 -4.50 7.74
CA VAL A 132 3.35 -5.76 7.50
C VAL A 132 2.37 -6.88 7.21
N ASP A 133 1.35 -7.05 8.05
CA ASP A 133 0.38 -8.14 7.94
C ASP A 133 -0.44 -8.02 6.64
N TYR A 134 -0.85 -6.81 6.25
CA TYR A 134 -1.56 -6.58 5.00
C TYR A 134 -0.70 -6.92 3.78
N LEU A 135 0.59 -6.54 3.79
CA LEU A 135 1.52 -6.92 2.74
C LEU A 135 1.76 -8.43 2.71
N ARG A 136 1.81 -9.11 3.85
CA ARG A 136 1.88 -10.58 3.90
C ARG A 136 0.66 -11.23 3.26
N TYR A 137 -0.56 -10.73 3.49
CA TYR A 137 -1.75 -11.23 2.80
C TYR A 137 -1.61 -11.10 1.28
N ILE A 138 -1.20 -9.93 0.78
CA ILE A 138 -0.97 -9.70 -0.65
C ILE A 138 0.08 -10.67 -1.20
N GLU A 139 1.22 -10.83 -0.52
CA GLU A 139 2.31 -11.71 -0.98
C GLU A 139 1.98 -13.20 -0.91
N SER A 140 1.08 -13.59 -0.02
CA SER A 140 0.62 -14.99 0.11
C SER A 140 -0.42 -15.39 -0.91
N ALA A 141 -1.11 -14.42 -1.52
CA ALA A 141 -2.14 -14.63 -2.52
C ALA A 141 -1.58 -14.55 -3.94
N THR A 142 -2.29 -15.13 -4.90
CA THR A 142 -1.92 -15.08 -6.33
C THR A 142 -3.16 -14.88 -7.20
N GLY A 143 -2.99 -14.30 -8.39
CA GLY A 143 -4.08 -14.16 -9.36
C GLY A 143 -5.21 -13.26 -8.84
N GLU A 144 -6.45 -13.70 -9.04
CA GLU A 144 -7.67 -12.94 -8.67
C GLU A 144 -7.73 -12.65 -7.16
N GLY A 145 -7.40 -13.63 -6.30
CA GLY A 145 -7.41 -13.40 -4.85
C GLY A 145 -6.41 -12.33 -4.39
N GLN A 146 -5.25 -12.21 -5.05
CA GLN A 146 -4.30 -11.13 -4.75
C GLN A 146 -4.85 -9.78 -5.19
N GLU A 147 -5.47 -9.74 -6.36
CA GLU A 147 -6.08 -8.54 -6.92
C GLU A 147 -7.26 -8.06 -6.07
N ASP A 148 -8.09 -8.96 -5.54
CA ASP A 148 -9.20 -8.64 -4.64
C ASP A 148 -8.71 -8.04 -3.32
N ILE A 149 -7.62 -8.57 -2.74
CA ILE A 149 -7.00 -7.99 -1.54
C ILE A 149 -6.46 -6.58 -1.85
N ILE A 150 -5.81 -6.39 -3.01
CA ILE A 150 -5.33 -5.08 -3.44
C ILE A 150 -6.50 -4.11 -3.64
N ASN A 151 -7.59 -4.55 -4.27
CA ASN A 151 -8.79 -3.74 -4.46
C ASN A 151 -9.41 -3.37 -3.11
N PHE A 152 -9.45 -4.30 -2.15
CA PHE A 152 -9.97 -4.02 -0.83
C PHE A 152 -9.17 -2.95 -0.07
N PHE A 153 -7.86 -2.83 -0.33
CA PHE A 153 -7.05 -1.75 0.25
C PHE A 153 -7.45 -0.36 -0.26
N PHE A 154 -7.88 -0.25 -1.51
CA PHE A 154 -8.25 1.02 -2.13
C PHE A 154 -9.73 1.39 -1.96
N PHE A 155 -10.58 0.42 -1.60
CA PHE A 155 -12.00 0.60 -1.28
C PHE A 155 -12.21 1.40 0.01
#